data_AF-A0A1J5SN59-F1
#
_entry.id   AF-A0A1J5SN59-F1
#
_cell.length_a   1.000
_cell.length_b   1.000
_cell.length_c   1.000
_cell.angle_alpha   90.00
_cell.angle_beta   90.00
_cell.angle_gamma   90.00
#
_symmetry.space_group_name_H-M   'P 1'
#
loop_
_entity.id
_entity.type
_entity.pdbx_description
1 polymer ?
#
loop_
_entity_poly.entity_id
_entity_poly.type
_entity_poly.pdbx_seq_one_letter_code
_entity_poly.pdbx_strand_id
1 'polypeptide(L)'
;MGIQNRLNRRFSPGLEFDGGSGLIDHPDPLREQQHYLFPTVWGELPGGLEYNIGRGYGLTRGSDHVIFKVNLKLERYVGALVRASPDHAWLF
;
A
#
# COMPACT_ATOMS: atom_id res chain seq x y z
N MET A 1 7.13 -5.18 -1.39
CA MET A 1 7.07 -6.18 -2.49
C MET A 1 6.06 -7.25 -2.13
N GLY A 2 5.27 -7.77 -3.08
CA GLY A 2 4.24 -8.77 -2.76
C GLY A 2 3.92 -9.72 -3.90
N ILE A 3 3.28 -10.83 -3.56
CA ILE A 3 2.80 -11.86 -4.48
C ILE A 3 1.31 -12.06 -4.20
N GLN A 4 0.50 -12.11 -5.25
CA GLN A 4 -0.94 -12.35 -5.15
C GLN A 4 -1.40 -13.41 -6.14
N ASN A 5 -2.41 -14.20 -5.74
CA ASN A 5 -3.08 -15.14 -6.61
C ASN A 5 -4.44 -14.57 -7.01
N ARG A 6 -4.67 -14.38 -8.31
CA ARG A 6 -5.94 -13.85 -8.82
C ARG A 6 -6.95 -14.98 -8.96
N LEU A 7 -7.82 -15.13 -7.96
CA LEU A 7 -8.94 -16.07 -8.02
C LEU A 7 -10.09 -15.51 -8.87
N ASN A 8 -10.46 -14.25 -8.62
CA ASN A 8 -11.38 -13.51 -9.48
C ASN A 8 -11.09 -12.00 -9.41
N ARG A 9 -11.80 -11.21 -10.22
CA ARG A 9 -11.58 -9.76 -10.31
C ARG A 9 -11.88 -9.01 -9.00
N ARG A 10 -12.75 -9.56 -8.14
CA ARG A 10 -13.14 -8.96 -6.85
C ARG A 10 -12.34 -9.48 -5.68
N PHE A 11 -11.62 -10.59 -5.83
CA PHE A 11 -10.96 -11.28 -4.74
C PHE A 11 -9.69 -11.98 -5.22
N SER A 12 -8.57 -11.48 -4.73
CA SER A 12 -7.23 -12.00 -4.99
C SER A 12 -6.45 -12.00 -3.68
N PRO A 13 -6.37 -13.13 -2.97
CA PRO A 13 -5.54 -13.23 -1.78
C PRO A 13 -4.06 -13.11 -2.16
N GLY A 14 -3.27 -12.53 -1.27
CA GLY A 14 -1.85 -12.32 -1.47
C GLY A 14 -1.07 -12.17 -0.18
N LEU A 15 0.23 -12.02 -0.35
CA LEU A 15 1.19 -11.79 0.70
C LEU A 15 2.09 -10.63 0.29
N GLU A 16 2.16 -9.61 1.14
CA GLU A 16 2.96 -8.41 0.95
C GLU A 16 4.02 -8.30 2.04
N PHE A 17 5.18 -7.77 1.68
CA PHE A 17 6.27 -7.42 2.57
C PHE A 17 6.57 -5.93 2.41
N ASP A 18 6.44 -5.18 3.51
CA ASP A 18 6.85 -3.78 3.57
C ASP A 18 7.97 -3.63 4.60
N GLY A 19 9.08 -3.06 4.15
CA GLY A 19 10.23 -2.72 4.99
C GLY A 19 10.43 -1.21 4.99
N GLY A 20 10.57 -0.63 6.18
CA GLY A 20 10.96 0.75 6.41
C GLY A 20 12.37 0.80 6.99
N SER A 21 13.31 1.40 6.25
CA SER A 21 14.71 1.55 6.63
C SER A 21 15.04 2.93 7.22
N GLY A 22 14.04 3.77 7.48
CA GLY A 22 14.22 5.19 7.80
C GLY A 22 14.35 6.06 6.55
N LEU A 23 14.83 7.29 6.74
CA LEU A 23 15.05 8.24 5.65
C LEU A 23 16.32 7.88 4.86
N ILE A 24 16.40 8.30 3.60
CA ILE A 24 17.56 8.00 2.73
C ILE A 24 18.85 8.64 3.29
N ASP A 25 18.74 9.82 3.87
CA ASP A 25 19.83 10.61 4.46
C ASP A 25 20.11 10.30 5.94
N HIS A 26 19.19 9.58 6.60
CA HIS A 26 19.33 9.08 7.97
C HIS A 26 18.64 7.71 8.08
N PRO A 27 19.34 6.62 7.69
CA PRO A 27 18.79 5.29 7.84
C PRO A 27 18.70 4.93 9.33
N ASP A 28 17.58 4.32 9.70
CA ASP A 28 17.38 3.87 11.07
C ASP A 28 18.36 2.74 11.40
N PRO A 29 18.86 2.69 12.65
CA PRO A 29 19.63 1.54 13.14
C PRO A 29 18.90 0.23 12.88
N LEU A 30 19.62 -0.86 12.56
CA LEU A 30 19.03 -2.17 12.21
C LEU A 30 17.98 -2.68 13.22
N ARG A 31 18.09 -2.31 14.50
CA ARG A 31 17.13 -2.68 15.55
C ARG A 31 15.80 -1.92 15.49
N GLU A 32 15.81 -0.73 14.91
CA GLU A 32 14.69 0.21 14.79
C GLU A 32 14.02 0.11 13.42
N GLN A 33 14.67 -0.53 12.43
CA GLN A 33 14.06 -0.80 11.14
C GLN A 33 12.79 -1.62 11.30
N GLN A 34 11.75 -1.20 10.62
CA GLN A 34 10.43 -1.80 10.71
C GLN A 34 10.21 -2.72 9.50
N HIS A 35 9.89 -3.98 9.76
CA HIS A 35 9.61 -4.94 8.69
C HIS A 35 8.30 -5.66 8.99
N TYR A 36 7.39 -5.66 8.03
CA TYR A 36 6.06 -6.20 8.18
C TYR A 36 5.74 -7.21 7.10
N LEU A 37 5.07 -8.28 7.49
CA LEU A 37 4.46 -9.24 6.59
C LEU A 37 2.93 -9.11 6.64
N PHE A 38 2.31 -8.96 5.47
CA PHE A 38 0.88 -8.73 5.32
C PHE A 38 0.23 -9.83 4.49
N PRO A 39 -0.51 -10.77 5.08
CA PRO A 39 -1.62 -11.38 4.38
C PRO A 39 -2.61 -10.29 3.94
N THR A 40 -2.86 -10.23 2.64
CA THR A 40 -3.68 -9.20 2.00
C THR A 40 -4.75 -9.83 1.11
N VAL A 41 -5.84 -9.10 0.93
CA VAL A 41 -6.84 -9.34 -0.09
C VAL A 41 -6.90 -8.11 -0.99
N TRP A 42 -6.69 -8.33 -2.28
CA TRP A 42 -6.87 -7.35 -3.33
C TRP A 42 -8.16 -7.61 -4.11
N GLY A 43 -8.80 -6.56 -4.62
CA GLY A 43 -9.90 -6.70 -5.55
C GLY A 43 -10.33 -5.38 -6.18
N GLU A 44 -11.19 -5.50 -7.18
CA GLU A 44 -11.83 -4.35 -7.83
C GLU A 44 -13.34 -4.38 -7.58
N LEU A 45 -13.87 -3.25 -7.14
CA LEU A 45 -15.29 -3.00 -6.99
C LEU A 45 -15.87 -2.31 -8.24
N PRO A 46 -17.19 -2.43 -8.48
CA PRO A 46 -17.85 -1.70 -9.56
C PRO A 46 -17.55 -0.20 -9.50
N GLY A 47 -17.30 0.41 -10.66
CA GLY A 47 -16.93 1.84 -10.76
C GLY A 47 -15.43 2.11 -10.80
N GLY A 48 -14.59 1.08 -10.89
CA GLY A 48 -13.13 1.22 -11.02
C GLY A 48 -12.42 1.59 -9.71
N LEU A 49 -13.02 1.19 -8.58
CA LEU A 49 -12.42 1.32 -7.25
C LEU A 49 -11.65 0.04 -6.95
N GLU A 50 -10.33 0.13 -6.85
CA GLU A 50 -9.52 -0.99 -6.39
C GLU A 50 -9.27 -0.86 -4.89
N TYR A 51 -9.31 -1.99 -4.19
CA TYR A 51 -9.03 -2.07 -2.77
C TYR A 51 -7.93 -3.10 -2.49
N ASN A 52 -7.12 -2.81 -1.48
CA ASN A 52 -6.15 -3.74 -0.91
C ASN A 52 -6.21 -3.62 0.60
N ILE A 53 -6.59 -4.69 1.27
CA ILE A 53 -6.73 -4.75 2.72
C ILE A 53 -5.87 -5.87 3.27
N GLY A 54 -5.15 -5.62 4.37
CA GLY A 54 -4.28 -6.63 4.94
C GLY A 54 -3.91 -6.35 6.38
N ARG A 55 -3.69 -7.42 7.13
CA ARG A 55 -3.18 -7.36 8.50
C ARG A 55 -1.68 -7.56 8.46
N GLY A 56 -0.90 -6.58 8.90
CA GLY A 56 0.55 -6.66 9.00
C GLY A 56 1.00 -7.21 10.33
N TYR A 57 2.03 -8.04 10.31
CA TYR A 57 2.70 -8.56 11.50
C TYR A 57 4.15 -8.08 11.50
N GLY A 58 4.57 -7.47 12.62
CA GLY A 58 5.93 -7.00 12.80
C GLY A 58 6.92 -8.16 12.89
N LEU A 59 8.01 -8.09 12.13
CA LEU A 59 9.08 -9.07 12.10
C LEU A 59 10.34 -8.63 12.86
N THR A 60 10.43 -7.35 13.22
CA THR A 60 11.55 -6.77 13.97
C THR A 60 11.07 -6.11 15.26
N ARG A 61 12.02 -5.83 16.16
CA ARG A 61 11.74 -5.13 17.43
C ARG A 61 11.28 -3.69 17.25
N GLY A 62 11.64 -3.06 16.13
CA GLY A 62 11.18 -1.72 15.78
C GLY A 62 9.74 -1.69 15.27
N SER A 63 9.19 -2.82 14.84
CA SER A 63 7.82 -2.91 14.34
C SER A 63 6.80 -3.05 15.45
N ASP A 64 5.63 -2.45 15.24
CA ASP A 64 4.42 -2.82 15.97
C ASP A 64 4.09 -4.30 15.76
N HIS A 65 3.62 -4.98 16.81
CA HIS A 65 3.31 -6.40 16.70
C HIS A 65 2.25 -6.69 15.62
N VAL A 66 1.26 -5.81 15.50
CA VAL A 66 0.15 -5.95 14.56
C VAL A 66 -0.26 -4.58 14.06
N ILE A 67 -0.39 -4.44 12.75
CA ILE A 67 -0.95 -3.26 12.08
C ILE A 67 -2.02 -3.67 11.08
N PHE A 68 -2.86 -2.71 10.68
CA PHE A 68 -3.87 -2.92 9.65
C PHE A 68 -3.68 -1.91 8.53
N LYS A 69 -3.67 -2.41 7.29
CA LYS A 69 -3.45 -1.62 6.08
C LYS A 69 -4.72 -1.66 5.24
N VAL A 70 -5.16 -0.48 4.81
CA VAL A 70 -6.26 -0.30 3.85
C VAL A 70 -5.80 0.69 2.80
N ASN A 71 -5.71 0.23 1.55
CA ASN A 71 -5.45 1.08 0.40
C ASN A 71 -6.67 1.08 -0.50
N LEU A 72 -7.05 2.27 -0.95
CA LEU A 72 -8.11 2.49 -1.91
C LEU A 72 -7.54 3.27 -3.08
N LYS A 73 -7.71 2.75 -4.29
CA LYS A 73 -7.26 3.41 -5.51
C LYS A 73 -8.47 3.75 -6.36
N LEU A 74 -8.67 5.04 -6.59
CA LEU A 74 -9.77 5.57 -7.39
C LEU A 74 -9.26 6.03 -8.75
N GLU A 75 -9.11 5.10 -9.70
CA GLU A 75 -8.59 5.44 -11.03
C GLU A 75 -9.52 6.41 -11.78
N ARG A 76 -10.84 6.27 -11.62
CA ARG A 76 -11.83 7.06 -12.36
C ARG A 76 -12.01 8.50 -11.84
N TYR A 77 -11.69 8.76 -10.58
CA TYR A 77 -11.96 10.07 -9.93
C TYR A 77 -10.71 10.95 -9.85
N VAL A 78 -9.52 10.37 -9.70
CA VAL A 78 -8.27 11.15 -9.66
C VAL A 78 -7.97 11.75 -11.03
N GLY A 79 -8.20 11.02 -12.12
CA GLY A 79 -8.05 11.57 -13.48
C GLY A 79 -9.00 12.73 -13.77
N ALA A 80 -10.20 12.74 -13.17
CA ALA A 80 -11.15 13.84 -13.31
C ALA A 80 -10.72 15.07 -12.48
N LEU A 81 -10.16 14.88 -11.28
CA LEU A 81 -9.63 15.98 -10.45
C LEU A 81 -8.37 16.60 -11.06
N VAL A 82 -7.44 15.78 -11.56
CA VAL A 82 -6.21 16.26 -12.21
C VAL A 82 -6.53 16.97 -13.53
N ARG A 83 -7.50 16.47 -14.31
CA ARG A 83 -7.91 17.11 -15.57
C ARG A 83 -8.81 18.34 -15.39
N ALA A 84 -9.44 18.49 -14.21
CA ALA A 84 -10.24 19.66 -13.85
C ALA A 84 -9.40 20.83 -13.29
N SER A 85 -8.08 20.70 -13.19
CA SER A 85 -7.17 21.80 -12.86
C SER A 85 -6.17 22.05 -14.00
N PRO A 86 -6.57 22.71 -15.11
CA PRO A 86 -5.64 23.09 -16.17
C PRO A 86 -4.65 24.18 -15.76
N ASP A 87 -4.87 24.88 -14.65
CA ASP A 87 -4.24 26.19 -14.45
C ASP A 87 -3.01 26.19 -13.56
N HIS A 88 -2.62 25.10 -12.89
CA HIS A 88 -1.50 25.10 -11.93
C HIS A 88 -0.49 23.97 -12.17
N ALA A 89 -0.23 23.63 -13.43
CA ALA A 89 0.85 22.71 -13.81
C ALA A 89 2.21 23.43 -13.90
N TRP A 90 2.70 23.94 -12.77
CA TRP A 90 4.11 24.28 -12.57
C TRP A 90 4.49 23.95 -11.12
N LEU A 91 5.69 23.41 -10.91
CA LEU A 91 6.28 22.80 -9.70
C LEU A 91 5.94 21.29 -9.59
N PHE A 92 6.81 20.32 -9.89
CA PHE A 92 8.27 20.24 -9.85
C PHE A 92 8.80 19.31 -10.96
#